data_AF-A0A165FNK2-F1
#
_entry.id   AF-A0A165FNK2-F1
#
_cell.length_a   1.000
_cell.length_b   1.000
_cell.length_c   1.000
_cell.angle_alpha   90.00
_cell.angle_beta   90.00
_cell.angle_gamma   90.00
#
_symmetry.space_group_name_H-M   'P 1'
#
loop_
_entity.id
_entity.type
_entity.pdbx_description
1 polymer ?
#
loop_
_entity_poly.entity_id
_entity_poly.type
_entity_poly.pdbx_seq_one_letter_code
_entity_poly.pdbx_strand_id
1 'polypeptide(L)'
;MADPVGLVSLGADGVRRLLDHRAAIRARKRAIESLAEELDAAHSRLLSVERDDIASTAYKDVISPLIDESVTFLERIRSRKDAAQIKKSYFLPRGDAETATALVKRFQSAQSEVELRCMALNIQRSKEQISRLVANSTYTQEPSVEALRVLATQSMLCSCFFFCGESSVTPHDYKDYGAPLFF
;
A
#
# COMPACT_ATOMS: atom_id res chain seq x y z
N MET A 1 59.95 13.06 12.74
CA MET A 1 59.30 12.33 13.84
C MET A 1 57.82 12.30 13.54
N ALA A 2 57.18 11.13 13.52
CA ALA A 2 55.75 11.02 13.28
C ALA A 2 54.99 11.50 14.53
N ASP A 3 54.03 12.40 14.34
CA ASP A 3 53.29 13.05 15.42
C ASP A 3 52.33 12.02 16.07
N PRO A 4 52.50 11.67 17.36
CA PRO A 4 51.76 10.57 18.00
C PRO A 4 50.25 10.83 18.07
N VAL A 5 49.83 12.09 18.04
CA VAL A 5 48.42 12.49 18.05
C VAL A 5 47.71 12.14 16.74
N GLY A 6 48.43 12.20 15.60
CA GLY A 6 47.89 11.85 14.28
C GLY A 6 47.63 10.36 14.08
N LEU A 7 48.38 9.49 14.77
CA LEU A 7 48.20 8.04 14.73
C LEU A 7 46.97 7.59 15.55
N VAL A 8 46.71 8.25 16.69
CA VAL A 8 45.54 7.97 17.53
C VAL A 8 44.24 8.43 16.84
N SER A 9 44.25 9.60 16.18
CA SER A 9 43.08 10.08 15.41
C SER A 9 42.81 9.20 14.18
N LEU A 10 43.85 8.73 13.47
CA LEU A 10 43.70 7.74 12.40
C LEU A 10 43.11 6.41 12.88
N GLY A 11 43.48 5.96 14.09
CA GLY A 11 42.92 4.77 14.72
C GLY A 11 41.44 4.93 15.07
N ALA A 12 41.07 6.05 15.71
CA ALA A 12 39.69 6.33 16.10
C ALA A 12 38.77 6.53 14.89
N ASP A 13 39.21 7.29 13.88
CA ASP A 13 38.44 7.53 12.66
C ASP A 13 38.33 6.27 11.79
N GLY A 14 39.37 5.42 11.77
CA GLY A 14 39.34 4.12 11.11
C GLY A 14 38.30 3.19 11.72
N VAL A 15 38.27 3.08 13.05
CA VAL A 15 37.27 2.27 13.77
C VAL A 15 35.86 2.81 13.55
N ARG A 16 35.66 4.12 13.60
CA ARG A 16 34.36 4.75 13.35
C ARG A 16 33.83 4.43 11.94
N ARG A 17 34.67 4.58 10.91
CA ARG A 17 34.31 4.25 9.52
C ARG A 17 33.93 2.77 9.35
N LEU A 18 34.60 1.86 10.04
CA LEU A 18 34.27 0.43 10.02
C LEU A 18 32.92 0.14 10.68
N LEU A 19 32.62 0.81 11.79
CA LEU A 19 31.32 0.69 12.47
C LEU A 19 30.18 1.23 11.59
N ASP A 20 30.38 2.40 10.98
CA ASP A 20 29.41 3.01 10.06
C ASP A 20 29.16 2.11 8.84
N HIS A 21 30.22 1.54 8.27
CA HIS A 21 30.11 0.57 7.17
C HIS A 21 29.31 -0.69 7.59
N ARG A 22 29.59 -1.25 8.77
CA ARG A 22 28.86 -2.40 9.29
C ARG A 22 27.40 -2.07 9.59
N ALA A 23 27.11 -0.85 10.05
CA ALA A 23 25.75 -0.39 10.25
C ALA A 23 25.00 -0.27 8.91
N ALA A 24 25.62 0.32 7.89
CA ALA A 24 25.04 0.46 6.56
C ALA A 24 24.71 -0.91 5.91
N ILE A 25 25.60 -1.89 6.02
CA ILE A 25 25.34 -3.25 5.51
C ILE A 25 24.13 -3.88 6.22
N ARG A 26 24.07 -3.76 7.55
CA ARG A 26 22.95 -4.32 8.34
C ARG A 26 21.63 -3.63 7.99
N ALA A 27 21.62 -2.31 7.86
CA ALA A 27 20.44 -1.55 7.47
C ALA A 27 19.94 -1.97 6.08
N ARG A 28 20.85 -2.07 5.10
CA ARG A 28 20.51 -2.56 3.76
C ARG A 28 19.93 -3.97 3.78
N LYS A 29 20.55 -4.89 4.53
CA LYS A 29 20.07 -6.27 4.63
C LYS A 29 18.64 -6.31 5.16
N ARG A 30 18.37 -5.61 6.27
CA ARG A 30 17.03 -5.51 6.86
C ARG A 30 16.00 -4.89 5.92
N ALA A 31 16.38 -3.84 5.19
CA ALA A 31 15.48 -3.20 4.24
C ALA A 31 15.09 -4.13 3.09
N ILE A 32 16.04 -4.93 2.58
CA ILE A 32 15.78 -5.92 1.54
C ILE A 32 14.95 -7.10 2.09
N GLU A 33 15.23 -7.57 3.30
CA GLU A 33 14.44 -8.62 3.95
C GLU A 33 12.99 -8.18 4.16
N SER A 34 12.78 -6.96 4.67
CA SER A 34 11.43 -6.39 4.82
C SER A 34 10.70 -6.24 3.48
N LEU A 35 11.41 -5.87 2.41
CA LEU A 35 10.82 -5.83 1.07
C LEU A 35 10.39 -7.22 0.59
N ALA A 36 11.20 -8.25 0.84
CA ALA A 36 10.86 -9.62 0.45
C ALA A 36 9.62 -10.14 1.20
N GLU A 37 9.53 -9.88 2.51
CA GLU A 37 8.36 -10.24 3.32
C GLU A 37 7.07 -9.56 2.80
N GLU A 38 7.13 -8.27 2.48
CA GLU A 38 5.99 -7.53 1.93
C GLU A 38 5.62 -8.00 0.51
N LEU A 39 6.61 -8.34 -0.32
CA LEU A 39 6.38 -8.92 -1.65
C LEU A 39 5.65 -10.26 -1.55
N ASP A 40 6.11 -11.16 -0.67
CA ASP A 40 5.48 -12.47 -0.45
C ASP A 40 4.06 -12.30 0.09
N ALA A 41 3.84 -11.35 1.00
CA ALA A 41 2.51 -11.01 1.50
C ALA A 41 1.60 -10.45 0.40
N ALA A 42 2.10 -9.52 -0.43
CA ALA A 42 1.36 -8.92 -1.54
C ALA A 42 0.98 -9.97 -2.60
N HIS A 43 1.92 -10.86 -2.93
CA HIS A 43 1.67 -11.97 -3.86
C HIS A 43 0.61 -12.95 -3.30
N SER A 44 0.71 -13.30 -2.02
CA SER A 44 -0.28 -14.16 -1.35
C SER A 44 -1.67 -13.53 -1.34
N ARG A 45 -1.75 -12.21 -1.10
CA ARG A 45 -3.01 -11.45 -1.18
C ARG A 45 -3.58 -11.50 -2.60
N LEU A 46 -2.76 -11.27 -3.63
CA LEU A 46 -3.21 -11.31 -5.02
C LEU A 46 -3.81 -12.67 -5.41
N LEU A 47 -3.21 -13.78 -4.97
CA LEU A 47 -3.75 -15.13 -5.19
C LEU A 47 -5.05 -15.39 -4.41
N SER A 48 -5.22 -14.78 -3.24
CA SER A 48 -6.43 -15.00 -2.41
C SER A 48 -7.68 -14.28 -2.95
N VAL A 49 -7.52 -13.26 -3.81
CA VAL A 49 -8.62 -12.38 -4.27
C VAL A 49 -9.37 -12.94 -5.49
N GLU A 50 -9.12 -14.20 -5.88
CA GLU A 50 -9.73 -14.84 -7.07
C GLU A 50 -11.27 -14.93 -7.07
N ARG A 51 -11.96 -14.64 -5.95
CA ARG A 51 -13.42 -14.81 -5.83
C ARG A 51 -14.27 -13.59 -6.16
N ASP A 52 -13.70 -12.37 -6.15
CA ASP A 52 -14.43 -11.12 -6.42
C ASP A 52 -13.82 -10.41 -7.65
N ASP A 53 -14.56 -10.35 -8.76
CA ASP A 53 -14.06 -9.76 -10.03
C ASP A 53 -13.57 -8.31 -9.88
N ILE A 54 -14.28 -7.51 -9.06
CA ILE A 54 -13.97 -6.10 -8.86
C ILE A 54 -12.69 -5.93 -8.03
N ALA A 55 -12.60 -6.68 -6.92
CA ALA A 55 -11.41 -6.68 -6.09
C ALA A 55 -10.22 -7.23 -6.88
N SER A 56 -10.39 -8.33 -7.62
CA SER A 56 -9.34 -8.94 -8.44
C SER A 56 -8.77 -7.95 -9.45
N THR A 57 -9.64 -7.18 -10.11
CA THR A 57 -9.22 -6.15 -11.08
C THR A 57 -8.44 -5.03 -10.38
N ALA A 58 -8.93 -4.51 -9.25
CA ALA A 58 -8.24 -3.47 -8.50
C ALA A 58 -6.86 -3.92 -7.96
N TYR A 59 -6.77 -5.14 -7.43
CA TYR A 59 -5.51 -5.73 -6.97
C TYR A 59 -4.52 -5.93 -8.13
N LYS A 60 -4.98 -6.38 -9.30
CA LYS A 60 -4.12 -6.52 -10.49
C LYS A 60 -3.62 -5.17 -10.99
N ASP A 61 -4.47 -4.15 -11.05
CA ASP A 61 -4.10 -2.81 -11.52
C ASP A 61 -3.01 -2.16 -10.64
N VAL A 62 -3.09 -2.34 -9.32
CA VAL A 62 -2.24 -1.62 -8.36
C VAL A 62 -1.06 -2.46 -7.86
N ILE A 63 -1.31 -3.72 -7.47
CA ILE A 63 -0.30 -4.56 -6.81
C ILE A 63 0.60 -5.28 -7.82
N SER A 64 0.07 -5.73 -8.97
CA SER A 64 0.87 -6.41 -10.00
C SER A 64 2.08 -5.58 -10.47
N PRO A 65 1.94 -4.29 -10.87
CA PRO A 65 3.09 -3.52 -11.33
C PRO A 65 4.12 -3.28 -10.20
N LEU A 66 3.67 -3.21 -8.95
CA LEU A 66 4.54 -3.03 -7.80
C LEU A 66 5.33 -4.31 -7.46
N ILE A 67 4.73 -5.48 -7.67
CA ILE A 67 5.42 -6.77 -7.60
C ILE A 67 6.50 -6.82 -8.69
N ASP A 68 6.18 -6.48 -9.94
CA ASP A 68 7.14 -6.50 -11.05
C ASP A 68 8.33 -5.54 -10.80
N GLU A 69 8.06 -4.32 -10.33
CA GLU A 69 9.10 -3.35 -9.95
C GLU A 69 10.01 -3.89 -8.84
N SER A 70 9.43 -4.59 -7.86
CA SER A 70 10.16 -5.15 -6.74
C SER A 70 11.00 -6.36 -7.15
N VAL A 71 10.48 -7.23 -8.01
CA VAL A 71 11.23 -8.38 -8.57
C VAL A 71 12.41 -7.88 -9.39
N THR A 72 12.20 -6.94 -10.31
CA THR A 72 13.29 -6.38 -11.14
C THR A 72 14.37 -5.69 -10.30
N PHE A 73 13.99 -5.03 -9.20
CA PHE A 73 14.93 -4.47 -8.24
C PHE A 73 15.77 -5.56 -7.54
N LEU A 74 15.14 -6.63 -7.06
CA LEU A 74 15.85 -7.75 -6.42
C LEU A 74 16.78 -8.49 -7.39
N GLU A 75 16.36 -8.68 -8.65
CA GLU A 75 17.20 -9.23 -9.71
C GLU A 75 18.42 -8.35 -10.02
N ARG A 76 18.25 -7.02 -10.01
CA ARG A 76 19.36 -6.07 -10.14
C ARG A 76 20.34 -6.16 -8.97
N ILE A 77 19.85 -6.40 -7.76
CA ILE A 77 20.73 -6.65 -6.61
C ILE A 77 21.49 -7.96 -6.79
N ARG A 78 20.80 -9.03 -7.20
CA ARG A 78 21.38 -10.35 -7.41
C ARG A 78 22.48 -10.31 -8.48
N SER A 79 22.18 -9.77 -9.66
CA SER A 79 23.15 -9.65 -10.76
C SER A 79 24.39 -8.84 -10.38
N ARG A 80 24.25 -7.76 -9.60
CA ARG A 80 25.41 -7.01 -9.09
C ARG A 80 26.25 -7.83 -8.11
N LYS A 81 25.62 -8.62 -7.24
CA LYS A 81 26.31 -9.52 -6.33
C LYS A 81 27.13 -10.56 -7.10
N ASP A 82 26.52 -11.17 -8.12
CA ASP A 82 27.17 -12.18 -8.96
C ASP A 82 28.34 -11.58 -9.74
N ALA A 83 28.16 -10.38 -10.31
CA ALA A 83 29.22 -9.64 -11.00
C ALA A 83 30.38 -9.25 -10.08
N ALA A 84 30.09 -8.83 -8.85
CA ALA A 84 31.11 -8.49 -7.84
C ALA A 84 31.92 -9.72 -7.43
N GLN A 85 31.27 -10.89 -7.31
CA GLN A 85 31.94 -12.16 -7.03
C GLN A 85 32.91 -12.55 -8.14
N ILE A 86 32.52 -12.39 -9.41
CA ILE A 86 33.38 -12.68 -10.58
C ILE A 86 34.57 -11.72 -10.65
N LYS A 87 34.33 -10.42 -10.49
CA LYS A 87 35.36 -9.39 -10.64
C LYS A 87 36.27 -9.21 -9.41
N LYS A 88 35.99 -9.89 -8.30
CA LYS A 88 36.62 -9.69 -6.98
C LYS A 88 36.66 -8.20 -6.55
N SER A 89 35.76 -7.39 -7.09
CA SER A 89 35.68 -5.95 -6.83
C SER A 89 34.38 -5.66 -6.08
N TYR A 90 34.49 -5.08 -4.89
CA TYR A 90 33.33 -4.71 -4.09
C TYR A 90 32.66 -3.46 -4.70
N PHE A 91 31.41 -3.60 -5.15
CA PHE A 91 30.58 -2.46 -5.51
C PHE A 91 29.84 -1.97 -4.28
N LEU A 92 30.10 -0.75 -3.84
CA LEU A 92 29.31 -0.10 -2.78
C LEU A 92 27.93 0.22 -3.36
N PRO A 93 26.83 -0.41 -2.90
CA PRO A 93 25.50 -0.09 -3.37
C PRO A 93 25.05 1.19 -2.66
N ARG A 94 25.18 2.34 -3.32
CA ARG A 94 24.53 3.57 -2.86
C ARG A 94 23.04 3.51 -3.20
N GLY A 95 22.18 3.70 -2.21
CA GLY A 95 20.73 3.88 -2.41
C GLY A 95 19.88 2.60 -2.35
N ASP A 96 20.43 1.39 -2.38
CA ASP A 96 19.62 0.16 -2.34
C ASP A 96 18.70 0.09 -1.11
N ALA A 97 19.21 0.50 0.06
CA ALA A 97 18.42 0.54 1.29
C ALA A 97 17.26 1.54 1.17
N GLU A 98 17.51 2.71 0.60
CA GLU A 98 16.50 3.75 0.40
C GLU A 98 15.44 3.29 -0.59
N THR A 99 15.84 2.73 -1.73
CA THR A 99 14.92 2.17 -2.73
C THR A 99 14.07 1.04 -2.14
N ALA A 100 14.68 0.12 -1.40
CA ALA A 100 13.93 -0.96 -0.73
C ALA A 100 12.91 -0.41 0.27
N THR A 101 13.30 0.57 1.10
CA THR A 101 12.36 1.21 2.03
C THR A 101 11.26 2.00 1.34
N ALA A 102 11.54 2.61 0.18
CA ALA A 102 10.54 3.32 -0.60
C ALA A 102 9.51 2.35 -1.21
N LEU A 103 9.96 1.19 -1.72
CA LEU A 103 9.08 0.14 -2.21
C LEU A 103 8.19 -0.44 -1.10
N VAL A 104 8.75 -0.70 0.08
CA VAL A 104 7.96 -1.13 1.26
C VAL A 104 6.87 -0.11 1.59
N LYS A 105 7.21 1.18 1.63
CA LYS A 105 6.21 2.24 1.86
C LYS A 105 5.13 2.26 0.78
N ARG A 106 5.50 2.01 -0.48
CA ARG A 106 4.54 1.90 -1.59
C ARG A 106 3.62 0.69 -1.44
N PHE A 107 4.11 -0.45 -0.96
CA PHE A 107 3.24 -1.59 -0.66
C PHE A 107 2.23 -1.26 0.45
N GLN A 108 2.68 -0.54 1.47
CA GLN A 108 1.81 -0.09 2.56
C GLN A 108 0.73 0.91 2.08
N SER A 109 1.09 1.85 1.20
CA SER A 109 0.11 2.78 0.61
C SER A 109 -0.77 2.14 -0.47
N ALA A 110 -0.29 1.09 -1.13
CA ALA A 110 -1.03 0.42 -2.20
C ALA A 110 -2.31 -0.23 -1.67
N GLN A 111 -2.37 -0.61 -0.40
CA GLN A 111 -3.59 -1.17 0.19
C GLN A 111 -4.76 -0.16 0.16
N SER A 112 -4.52 1.09 0.57
CA SER A 112 -5.55 2.13 0.51
C SER A 112 -5.87 2.52 -0.94
N GLU A 113 -4.90 2.46 -1.85
CA GLU A 113 -5.12 2.69 -3.27
C GLU A 113 -6.02 1.61 -3.90
N VAL A 114 -5.83 0.33 -3.53
CA VAL A 114 -6.70 -0.77 -3.95
C VAL A 114 -8.12 -0.56 -3.45
N GLU A 115 -8.32 -0.15 -2.20
CA GLU A 115 -9.65 0.14 -1.65
C GLU A 115 -10.34 1.26 -2.43
N LEU A 116 -9.63 2.36 -2.70
CA LEU A 116 -10.14 3.46 -3.53
C LEU A 116 -10.49 2.98 -4.95
N ARG A 117 -9.68 2.11 -5.54
CA ARG A 117 -9.92 1.55 -6.87
C ARG A 117 -11.15 0.64 -6.89
N CYS A 118 -11.33 -0.19 -5.87
CA CYS A 118 -12.53 -0.99 -5.66
C CYS A 118 -13.79 -0.10 -5.57
N MET A 119 -13.74 0.97 -4.79
CA MET A 119 -14.86 1.93 -4.68
C MET A 119 -15.17 2.59 -6.03
N ALA A 120 -14.15 3.02 -6.77
CA ALA A 120 -14.32 3.62 -8.10
C ALA A 120 -14.97 2.67 -9.10
N LEU A 121 -14.54 1.40 -9.13
CA LEU A 121 -15.13 0.37 -9.99
C LEU A 121 -16.58 0.05 -9.60
N ASN A 122 -16.89 0.00 -8.30
CA ASN A 122 -18.26 -0.17 -7.82
C ASN A 122 -19.16 1.01 -8.26
N ILE A 123 -18.68 2.24 -8.14
CA ILE A 123 -19.41 3.43 -8.60
C ILE A 123 -19.66 3.35 -10.11
N GLN A 124 -18.65 2.95 -10.88
CA GLN A 124 -18.79 2.80 -12.33
C GLN A 124 -19.84 1.72 -12.68
N ARG A 125 -19.78 0.56 -12.04
CA ARG A 125 -20.77 -0.51 -12.24
C ARG A 125 -22.19 -0.06 -11.89
N SER A 126 -22.36 0.67 -10.78
CA SER A 126 -23.65 1.23 -10.39
C SER A 126 -24.17 2.25 -11.41
N LYS A 127 -23.29 3.13 -11.93
CA LYS A 127 -23.65 4.07 -13.00
C LYS A 127 -24.12 3.35 -14.25
N GLU A 128 -23.41 2.32 -14.69
CA GLU A 128 -23.79 1.51 -15.86
C GLU A 128 -25.12 0.79 -15.66
N GLN A 129 -25.38 0.25 -14.47
CA GLN A 129 -26.66 -0.37 -14.13
C GLN A 129 -27.81 0.65 -14.17
N ILE A 130 -27.63 1.84 -13.60
CA ILE A 130 -28.62 2.91 -13.66
C ILE A 130 -28.89 3.33 -15.11
N SER A 131 -27.84 3.53 -15.91
CA SER A 131 -27.98 3.86 -17.33
C SER A 131 -28.76 2.80 -18.11
N ARG A 132 -28.54 1.51 -17.82
CA ARG A 132 -29.30 0.40 -18.43
C ARG A 132 -30.77 0.42 -17.99
N LEU A 133 -31.06 0.66 -16.72
CA LEU A 133 -32.44 0.75 -16.23
C LEU A 133 -33.21 1.91 -16.89
N VAL A 134 -32.58 3.09 -16.99
CA VAL A 134 -33.16 4.27 -17.64
C VAL A 134 -33.38 4.06 -19.14
N ALA A 135 -32.42 3.41 -19.82
CA ALA A 135 -32.55 3.06 -21.24
C ALA A 135 -33.66 2.01 -21.50
N ASN A 136 -33.86 1.06 -20.57
CA ASN A 136 -34.92 0.08 -20.70
C ASN A 136 -36.31 0.66 -20.36
N SER A 137 -36.40 1.60 -19.40
CA SER A 137 -37.67 2.25 -19.06
C SER A 137 -38.18 3.22 -20.13
N THR A 138 -37.32 3.69 -21.03
CA THR A 138 -37.71 4.59 -22.14
C THR A 138 -38.31 3.84 -23.33
N TYR A 139 -38.20 2.51 -23.39
CA TYR A 139 -38.73 1.69 -24.49
C TYR A 139 -40.17 1.16 -24.26
N THR A 140 -40.72 1.31 -23.06
CA THR A 140 -42.08 0.85 -22.74
C THR A 140 -42.90 1.95 -22.07
N GLN A 141 -43.77 2.59 -22.87
CA GLN A 141 -44.91 3.44 -22.49
C GLN A 141 -44.61 4.82 -21.88
N GLU A 142 -45.51 5.77 -22.18
CA GLU A 142 -45.58 7.08 -21.55
C GLU A 142 -45.39 6.94 -20.03
N PRO A 143 -44.50 7.73 -19.41
CA PRO A 143 -44.19 7.59 -17.99
C PRO A 143 -45.43 7.96 -17.17
N SER A 144 -46.11 6.95 -16.63
CA SER A 144 -47.12 7.20 -15.60
C SER A 144 -46.43 7.86 -14.39
N VAL A 145 -47.15 8.77 -13.73
CA VAL A 145 -46.65 9.52 -12.56
C VAL A 145 -46.16 8.57 -11.46
N GLU A 146 -46.71 7.35 -11.37
CA GLU A 146 -46.19 6.30 -10.50
C GLU A 146 -44.76 5.86 -10.83
N ALA A 147 -44.41 5.65 -12.10
CA ALA A 147 -43.08 5.18 -12.49
C ALA A 147 -41.98 6.19 -12.12
N LEU A 148 -42.26 7.49 -12.31
CA LEU A 148 -41.38 8.58 -11.88
C LEU A 148 -41.26 8.66 -10.34
N ARG A 149 -42.33 8.40 -9.59
CA ARG A 149 -42.29 8.34 -8.12
C ARG A 149 -41.49 7.15 -7.60
N VAL A 150 -41.58 5.99 -8.26
CA VAL A 150 -40.80 4.80 -7.91
C VAL A 150 -39.31 5.02 -8.19
N LEU A 151 -38.96 5.65 -9.31
CA LEU A 151 -37.57 6.04 -9.60
C LEU A 151 -37.03 7.08 -8.61
N ALA A 152 -37.83 8.10 -8.25
CA ALA A 152 -37.43 9.11 -7.27
C ALA A 152 -37.23 8.53 -5.87
N THR A 153 -38.10 7.61 -5.45
CA THR A 153 -37.98 6.93 -4.14
C THR A 153 -36.81 5.95 -4.11
N GLN A 154 -36.56 5.21 -5.19
CA GLN A 154 -35.35 4.36 -5.30
C GLN A 154 -34.06 5.18 -5.34
N SER A 155 -34.06 6.33 -6.02
CA SER A 155 -32.96 7.30 -6.02
C SER A 155 -32.67 7.83 -4.61
N MET A 156 -33.71 8.22 -3.86
CA MET A 156 -33.56 8.68 -2.48
C MET A 156 -33.03 7.57 -1.57
N LEU A 157 -33.54 6.35 -1.69
CA LEU A 157 -33.06 5.22 -0.89
C LEU A 157 -31.59 4.89 -1.17
N CYS A 158 -31.16 4.94 -2.43
CA CYS A 158 -29.74 4.77 -2.77
C CYS A 158 -28.88 5.89 -2.18
N SER A 159 -29.34 7.14 -2.22
CA SER A 159 -28.59 8.25 -1.60
C SER A 159 -28.45 8.12 -0.09
N CYS A 160 -29.45 7.57 0.62
CA CYS A 160 -29.37 7.32 2.06
C CYS A 160 -28.40 6.18 2.43
N PHE A 161 -28.30 5.13 1.60
CA PHE A 161 -27.38 4.02 1.86
C PHE A 161 -25.90 4.40 1.67
N PHE A 162 -25.59 5.32 0.74
CA PHE A 162 -24.22 5.78 0.53
C PHE A 162 -23.79 6.92 1.48
N PHE A 163 -24.72 7.64 2.13
CA PHE A 163 -24.39 8.71 3.08
C PHE A 163 -24.21 8.25 4.53
N CYS A 164 -24.70 7.06 4.91
CA CYS A 164 -24.57 6.54 6.29
C CYS A 164 -23.25 5.77 6.57
N GLY A 165 -22.27 5.82 5.66
CA GLY A 165 -20.97 5.15 5.85
C GLY A 165 -19.97 5.89 6.76
N GLU A 166 -20.22 7.16 7.10
CA GLU A 166 -19.33 7.96 7.95
C GLU A 166 -19.92 8.21 9.34
N SER A 167 -20.04 7.16 10.16
CA SER A 167 -20.14 7.31 11.62
C SER A 167 -20.06 5.95 12.32
N SER A 168 -18.89 5.33 12.29
CA SER A 168 -18.47 4.48 13.42
C SER A 168 -17.19 5.06 14.00
N VAL A 169 -17.42 6.08 14.82
CA VAL A 169 -16.47 6.59 15.80
C VAL A 169 -16.06 5.41 16.68
N THR A 170 -14.75 5.20 16.75
CA THR A 170 -14.07 4.29 17.67
C THR A 170 -14.61 4.42 19.11
N PRO A 171 -14.87 3.32 19.84
CA PRO A 171 -15.18 3.41 21.25
C PRO A 171 -13.90 3.76 22.02
N HIS A 172 -13.76 5.02 22.40
CA HIS A 172 -12.79 5.43 23.41
C HIS A 172 -13.43 5.18 24.77
N ASP A 173 -12.96 4.14 25.46
CA ASP A 173 -13.18 3.92 26.89
C ASP A 173 -12.64 5.12 27.67
N TYR A 174 -13.53 6.02 28.07
CA TYR A 174 -13.26 7.00 29.12
C TYR A 174 -13.43 6.30 30.46
N LYS A 175 -12.30 5.93 31.07
CA LYS A 175 -12.25 5.57 32.49
C LYS A 175 -12.66 6.76 33.34
N ASP A 176 -13.55 6.45 34.26
CA ASP A 176 -14.13 7.27 35.30
C ASP A 176 -13.14 8.19 36.02
N TYR A 177 -13.44 9.49 35.99
CA TYR A 177 -13.15 10.39 37.10
C TYR A 177 -14.46 10.98 37.58
N GLY A 178 -14.72 10.78 38.87
CA GLY A 178 -16.02 10.88 39.49
C GLY A 178 -16.57 12.29 39.65
N ALA A 179 -17.75 12.36 40.24
CA ALA A 179 -17.99 13.06 41.51
C ALA A 179 -19.45 12.73 41.97
N PRO A 180 -19.97 13.32 43.06
CA PRO A 180 -20.47 12.58 44.22
C PRO A 180 -22.00 12.76 44.38
N LEU A 181 -22.54 12.33 45.53
CA LEU A 181 -23.60 12.98 46.35
C LEU A 181 -24.67 11.99 46.85
N PHE A 182 -24.80 11.96 48.19
CA PHE A 182 -26.02 11.82 49.03
C PHE A 182 -27.10 10.82 48.56
N PHE A 183 -27.44 9.77 49.31
CA PHE A 183 -27.88 9.68 50.71
C PHE A 183 -27.48 8.34 51.35
#